data_AF-A0A1V1P8S2-F1
#
_entry.id   AF-A0A1V1P8S2-F1
#
_cell.length_a   1.000
_cell.length_b   1.000
_cell.length_c   1.000
_cell.angle_alpha   90.00
_cell.angle_beta   90.00
_cell.angle_gamma   90.00
#
_symmetry.space_group_name_H-M   'P 1'
#
loop_
_entity.id
_entity.type
_entity.pdbx_description
1 polymer ?
#
loop_
_entity_poly.entity_id
_entity_poly.type
_entity_poly.pdbx_seq_one_letter_code
_entity_poly.pdbx_strand_id
1 'polypeptide(L)'
;MKTAISLNPQYPAAYDLLETIYTHHKNDFQTAKSYRKKAIDAHEHVQQIKQAPLSVSLHQSEPQEILTSANLKNNNHSYLPITREELSETVIVVSGLPRSGTSMIMQMLQAGGLALLFDDKRPEDQDNPMGYFEFEPTKQIAKDNHFLEKAKGKGIKIIPQLLKYLNKKLSYRIIFIYRDLDEIIASQQVMLERDNKKGAEISSKELKSAYIKQLKQIQMFIESITQIPVYYISHQLCIEKPYEGAKKINDFLGNILEETKMGKVVSKRLYRQRCKKGSVKAQENL
;
A
#
# COMPACT_ATOMS: atom_id res chain seq x y z
N MET A 1 -3.46 -22.64 8.32
CA MET A 1 -2.53 -22.72 9.47
C MET A 1 -1.25 -23.47 9.16
N LYS A 2 -1.28 -24.71 8.61
CA LYS A 2 -0.05 -25.39 8.13
C LYS A 2 0.74 -24.56 7.11
N THR A 3 0.05 -23.84 6.22
CA THR A 3 0.63 -22.87 5.28
C THR A 3 1.26 -21.65 5.97
N ALA A 4 0.73 -21.20 7.12
CA ALA A 4 1.32 -20.10 7.87
C ALA A 4 2.63 -20.52 8.56
N ILE A 5 2.70 -21.78 9.00
CA ILE A 5 3.91 -22.37 9.59
C ILE A 5 4.98 -22.65 8.54
N SER A 6 4.62 -23.07 7.31
CA SER A 6 5.63 -23.24 6.26
C SER A 6 6.25 -21.91 5.80
N LEU A 7 5.49 -20.81 5.93
CA LEU A 7 5.96 -19.46 5.58
C LEU A 7 6.69 -18.77 6.73
N ASN A 8 6.32 -19.07 7.99
CA ASN A 8 7.03 -18.60 9.17
C ASN A 8 7.02 -19.69 10.26
N PRO A 9 8.08 -20.53 10.30
CA PRO A 9 8.19 -21.63 11.25
C PRO A 9 8.24 -21.21 12.72
N GLN A 10 8.43 -19.91 13.01
CA GLN A 10 8.52 -19.36 14.37
C GLN A 10 7.30 -18.47 14.71
N TYR A 11 6.13 -18.75 14.13
CA TYR A 11 4.91 -18.01 14.41
C TYR A 11 4.04 -18.70 15.47
N PRO A 12 4.10 -18.29 16.76
CA PRO A 12 3.56 -19.08 17.87
C PRO A 12 2.03 -19.23 17.81
N ALA A 13 1.33 -18.15 17.44
CA ALA A 13 -0.13 -18.13 17.33
C ALA A 13 -0.69 -19.13 16.31
N ALA A 14 0.08 -19.51 15.28
CA ALA A 14 -0.35 -20.55 14.34
C ALA A 14 -0.22 -21.97 14.93
N TYR A 15 0.74 -22.19 15.83
CA TYR A 15 0.88 -23.46 16.55
C TYR A 15 -0.16 -23.61 17.67
N ASP A 16 -0.44 -22.55 18.42
CA ASP A 16 -1.48 -22.53 19.46
C ASP A 16 -2.87 -22.88 18.88
N LEU A 17 -3.19 -22.29 17.73
CA LEU A 17 -4.44 -22.57 17.04
C LEU A 17 -4.48 -23.99 16.46
N LEU A 18 -3.35 -24.53 16.00
CA LEU A 18 -3.29 -25.93 15.55
C LEU A 18 -3.39 -26.92 16.69
N GLU A 19 -2.79 -26.67 17.85
CA GLU A 19 -3.02 -27.48 19.05
C GLU A 19 -4.52 -27.51 19.38
N THR A 20 -5.15 -26.35 19.49
CA THR A 20 -6.59 -26.23 19.80
C THR A 20 -7.47 -27.02 18.83
N ILE A 21 -7.20 -26.90 17.52
CA ILE A 21 -7.93 -27.63 16.48
C ILE A 21 -7.72 -29.15 16.61
N TYR A 22 -6.49 -29.59 16.85
CA TYR A 22 -6.20 -31.02 16.93
C TYR A 22 -6.74 -31.67 18.21
N THR A 23 -6.77 -30.93 19.32
CA THR A 23 -7.34 -31.35 20.60
C THR A 23 -8.87 -31.42 20.57
N HIS A 24 -9.54 -30.37 20.11
CA HIS A 24 -11.00 -30.24 20.29
C HIS A 24 -11.82 -30.62 19.06
N HIS A 25 -11.25 -30.57 17.86
CA HIS A 25 -12.00 -30.81 16.62
C HIS A 25 -11.57 -32.08 15.88
N LYS A 26 -10.38 -32.61 16.16
CA LYS A 26 -9.86 -33.84 15.53
C LYS A 26 -9.69 -35.01 16.49
N ASN A 27 -9.76 -34.78 17.81
CA ASN A 27 -9.46 -35.78 18.86
C ASN A 27 -8.12 -36.51 18.64
N ASP A 28 -7.15 -35.83 18.02
CA ASP A 28 -5.81 -36.36 17.74
C ASP A 28 -4.81 -35.69 18.70
N PHE A 29 -4.77 -36.26 19.90
CA PHE A 29 -3.99 -35.75 21.03
C PHE A 29 -2.49 -35.87 20.83
N GLN A 30 -2.01 -36.82 20.01
CA GLN A 30 -0.58 -36.97 19.72
C GLN A 30 -0.09 -35.84 18.83
N THR A 31 -0.83 -35.53 17.77
CA THR A 31 -0.51 -34.40 16.89
C THR A 31 -0.68 -33.07 17.61
N ALA A 32 -1.71 -32.92 18.46
CA ALA A 32 -1.87 -31.74 19.30
C ALA A 32 -0.67 -31.52 20.23
N LYS A 33 -0.18 -32.57 20.91
CA LYS A 33 1.01 -32.50 21.77
C LYS A 33 2.27 -32.08 21.00
N SER A 34 2.43 -32.53 19.75
CA SER A 34 3.51 -32.08 18.87
C SER A 34 3.43 -30.58 18.58
N TYR A 35 2.23 -30.05 18.30
CA TYR A 35 2.04 -28.63 18.04
C TYR A 35 2.19 -27.78 19.30
N ARG A 36 1.76 -28.28 20.47
CA ARG A 36 2.00 -27.61 21.75
C ARG A 36 3.48 -27.41 22.03
N LYS A 37 4.32 -28.44 21.77
CA LYS A 37 5.77 -28.32 21.94
C LYS A 37 6.35 -27.25 21.01
N LYS A 38 5.94 -27.24 19.74
CA LYS A 38 6.37 -26.23 18.76
C LYS A 38 5.90 -24.81 19.10
N ALA A 39 4.74 -24.67 19.74
CA ALA A 39 4.25 -23.39 20.22
C ALA A 39 5.13 -22.84 21.34
N ILE A 40 5.48 -23.70 22.32
CA ILE A 40 6.38 -23.34 23.43
C ILE A 40 7.75 -22.91 22.88
N ASP A 41 8.36 -23.72 22.03
CA ASP A 41 9.67 -23.41 21.43
C ASP A 41 9.64 -22.07 20.65
N ALA A 42 8.55 -21.80 19.92
CA ALA A 42 8.39 -20.55 19.16
C ALA A 42 8.17 -19.33 20.09
N HIS A 43 7.43 -19.49 21.19
CA HIS A 43 7.23 -18.44 22.19
C HIS A 43 8.53 -18.11 22.93
N GLU A 44 9.31 -19.13 23.31
CA GLU A 44 10.62 -18.96 23.93
C GLU A 44 11.60 -18.23 23.01
N HIS A 45 11.62 -18.59 21.72
CA HIS A 45 12.45 -17.90 20.73
C HIS A 45 12.09 -16.42 20.56
N VAL A 46 10.78 -16.10 20.50
CA VAL A 46 10.30 -14.71 20.42
C VAL A 46 10.61 -13.93 21.70
N GLN A 47 10.61 -14.58 22.88
CA GLN A 47 10.99 -13.95 24.13
C GLN A 47 12.50 -13.73 24.23
N GLN A 48 13.34 -14.66 23.78
CA GLN A 48 14.79 -14.49 23.72
C GLN A 48 15.19 -13.34 22.80
N ILE A 49 14.52 -13.17 21.66
CA ILE A 49 14.73 -12.01 20.77
C ILE A 49 14.35 -10.68 21.47
N LYS A 50 13.33 -10.69 22.34
CA LYS A 50 12.90 -9.50 23.08
C LYS A 50 13.79 -9.16 24.27
N GLN A 51 14.48 -10.15 24.85
CA GLN A 51 15.29 -10.00 26.06
C GLN A 51 16.80 -9.92 25.79
N ALA A 52 17.26 -10.27 24.59
CA ALA A 52 18.67 -10.13 24.22
C ALA A 52 19.08 -8.64 24.17
N PRO A 53 20.15 -8.21 24.88
CA PRO A 53 20.71 -6.88 24.70
C PRO A 53 21.23 -6.75 23.25
N LEU A 54 20.97 -5.61 22.61
CA LEU A 54 21.40 -5.35 21.23
C LEU A 54 22.93 -5.37 21.12
N SER A 55 23.49 -6.53 20.78
CA SER A 55 24.82 -6.70 20.22
C SER A 55 24.72 -7.46 18.91
N VAL A 56 24.05 -6.86 17.93
CA VAL A 56 24.19 -7.26 16.53
C VAL A 56 25.05 -6.20 15.86
N SER A 57 26.26 -6.62 15.51
CA SER A 57 27.19 -5.90 14.65
C SER A 57 26.44 -5.39 13.41
N LEU A 58 26.45 -4.07 13.26
CA LEU A 58 25.98 -3.34 12.11
C LEU A 58 26.87 -3.68 10.91
N HIS A 59 26.63 -4.84 10.28
CA HIS A 59 26.97 -4.97 8.86
C HIS A 59 25.96 -4.13 8.07
N GLN A 60 26.42 -2.91 7.82
CA GLN A 60 25.92 -1.87 6.94
C GLN A 60 25.02 -2.40 5.81
N SER A 61 23.71 -2.28 6.04
CA SER A 61 22.76 -1.89 5.01
C SER A 61 21.79 -0.94 5.71
N GLU A 62 21.99 0.36 5.48
CA GLU A 62 21.25 1.41 6.17
C GLU A 62 19.73 1.24 5.97
N PRO A 63 18.88 1.71 6.91
CA PRO A 63 17.42 1.71 6.76
C PRO A 63 16.93 2.40 5.48
N GLN A 64 17.77 3.21 4.83
CA GLN A 64 17.50 3.81 3.53
C GLN A 64 17.47 2.79 2.39
N GLU A 65 18.26 1.71 2.42
CA GLU A 65 18.32 0.75 1.29
C GLU A 65 17.02 -0.05 1.13
N ILE A 66 16.36 -0.41 2.23
CA ILE A 66 15.11 -1.19 2.20
C ILE A 66 13.92 -0.35 1.69
N LEU A 67 14.01 0.98 1.78
CA LEU A 67 12.94 1.94 1.44
C LEU A 67 13.34 2.88 0.30
N THR A 68 14.41 2.59 -0.42
CA THR A 68 14.64 3.28 -1.68
C THR A 68 13.55 2.85 -2.66
N SER A 69 13.08 3.81 -3.44
CA SER A 69 12.36 3.56 -4.68
C SER A 69 13.03 2.49 -5.56
N ALA A 70 14.33 2.21 -5.38
CA ALA A 70 15.11 1.20 -6.08
C ALA A 70 14.66 -0.26 -5.82
N ASN A 71 14.23 -0.63 -4.60
CA ASN A 71 13.79 -2.01 -4.34
C ASN A 71 12.36 -2.29 -4.82
N LEU A 72 11.48 -1.28 -4.86
CA LEU A 72 10.16 -1.38 -5.50
C LEU A 72 10.22 -1.25 -7.04
N LYS A 73 11.26 -0.59 -7.57
CA LYS A 73 11.53 -0.47 -9.02
C LYS A 73 11.97 -1.79 -9.66
N ASN A 74 12.45 -2.76 -8.88
CA ASN A 74 13.03 -4.00 -9.42
C ASN A 74 12.02 -5.06 -9.86
N ASN A 75 10.72 -4.82 -9.77
CA ASN A 75 9.73 -5.61 -10.51
C ASN A 75 9.70 -5.17 -11.98
N ASN A 76 10.76 -5.51 -12.71
CA ASN A 76 10.84 -5.51 -14.17
C ASN A 76 9.91 -6.57 -14.80
N HIS A 77 8.71 -6.77 -14.26
CA HIS A 77 7.67 -7.49 -14.99
C HIS A 77 7.13 -6.54 -16.05
N SER A 78 7.68 -6.65 -17.26
CA SER A 78 7.04 -6.10 -18.45
C SER A 78 5.77 -6.90 -18.68
N TYR A 79 4.66 -6.45 -18.08
CA TYR A 79 3.35 -6.99 -18.40
C TYR A 79 2.99 -6.55 -19.81
N LEU A 80 2.56 -7.50 -20.64
CA LEU A 80 2.03 -7.17 -21.95
C LEU A 80 0.92 -6.10 -21.79
N PRO A 81 0.84 -5.10 -22.68
CA PRO A 81 -0.31 -4.20 -22.70
C PRO A 81 -1.59 -5.03 -22.88
N ILE A 82 -2.65 -4.69 -22.14
CA ILE A 82 -3.97 -5.32 -22.35
C ILE A 82 -4.64 -4.72 -23.58
N THR A 83 -5.46 -5.53 -24.26
CA THR A 83 -6.33 -5.03 -25.33
C THR A 83 -7.49 -4.22 -24.76
N ARG A 84 -8.22 -3.51 -25.63
CA ARG A 84 -9.44 -2.77 -25.23
C ARG A 84 -10.53 -3.72 -24.73
N GLU A 85 -10.66 -4.89 -25.36
CA GLU A 85 -11.61 -5.94 -24.99
C GLU A 85 -11.26 -6.49 -23.60
N GLU A 86 -9.99 -6.82 -23.36
CA GLU A 86 -9.52 -7.27 -22.05
C GLU A 86 -9.70 -6.22 -20.96
N LEU A 87 -9.44 -4.94 -21.28
CA LEU A 87 -9.66 -3.85 -20.33
C LEU A 87 -11.14 -3.80 -19.88
N SER A 88 -12.09 -3.99 -20.80
CA SER A 88 -13.52 -3.92 -20.48
C SER A 88 -13.99 -4.96 -19.46
N GLU A 89 -13.28 -6.08 -19.36
CA GLU A 89 -13.54 -7.14 -18.37
C GLU A 89 -12.57 -7.09 -17.16
N THR A 90 -11.60 -6.18 -17.17
CA THR A 90 -10.58 -6.05 -16.13
C THR A 90 -10.96 -4.94 -15.14
N VAL A 91 -10.83 -5.23 -13.85
CA VAL A 91 -10.97 -4.23 -12.79
C VAL A 91 -9.64 -3.51 -12.60
N ILE A 92 -9.62 -2.19 -12.75
CA ILE A 92 -8.41 -1.38 -12.54
C ILE A 92 -8.37 -0.90 -11.09
N VAL A 93 -7.45 -1.44 -10.30
CA VAL A 93 -7.33 -1.09 -8.89
C VAL A 93 -6.26 -0.04 -8.70
N VAL A 94 -6.62 1.10 -8.13
CA VAL A 94 -5.66 2.10 -7.64
C VAL A 94 -5.43 1.85 -6.17
N SER A 95 -4.19 1.54 -5.80
CA SER A 95 -3.79 1.27 -4.43
C SER A 95 -2.53 2.04 -4.04
N GLY A 96 -2.34 2.19 -2.75
CA GLY A 96 -1.25 2.96 -2.17
C GLY A 96 -1.53 3.26 -0.71
N LEU A 97 -0.49 3.61 0.04
CA LEU A 97 -0.67 4.01 1.42
C LEU A 97 -1.57 5.24 1.56
N PRO A 98 -2.19 5.46 2.74
CA PRO A 98 -2.74 6.76 3.08
C PRO A 98 -1.72 7.86 2.78
N ARG A 99 -2.17 8.94 2.12
CA ARG A 99 -1.36 10.10 1.71
C ARG A 99 -0.30 9.85 0.62
N SER A 100 -0.27 8.68 -0.03
CA SER A 100 0.67 8.42 -1.13
C SER A 100 0.27 9.03 -2.47
N GLY A 101 -0.96 9.55 -2.59
CA GLY A 101 -1.46 10.20 -3.81
C GLY A 101 -2.42 9.35 -4.65
N THR A 102 -3.09 8.35 -4.07
CA THR A 102 -4.10 7.54 -4.78
C THR A 102 -5.21 8.37 -5.42
N SER A 103 -5.67 9.46 -4.79
CA SER A 103 -6.65 10.37 -5.40
C SER A 103 -6.13 11.07 -6.66
N MET A 104 -4.85 11.42 -6.72
CA MET A 104 -4.23 12.00 -7.91
C MET A 104 -4.26 11.00 -9.07
N ILE A 105 -3.94 9.73 -8.81
CA ILE A 105 -4.03 8.68 -9.85
C ILE A 105 -5.47 8.51 -10.33
N MET A 106 -6.46 8.51 -9.41
CA MET A 106 -7.87 8.44 -9.79
C MET A 106 -8.28 9.61 -10.69
N GLN A 107 -7.87 10.85 -10.37
CA GLN A 107 -8.11 12.03 -11.20
C GLN A 107 -7.48 11.89 -12.59
N MET A 108 -6.23 11.43 -12.66
CA MET A 108 -5.56 11.18 -13.93
C MET A 108 -6.36 10.19 -14.77
N LEU A 109 -6.75 9.05 -14.21
CA LEU A 109 -7.53 8.02 -14.92
C LEU A 109 -8.88 8.56 -15.42
N GLN A 110 -9.61 9.29 -14.58
CA GLN A 110 -10.88 9.92 -14.96
C GLN A 110 -10.70 10.88 -16.14
N ALA A 111 -9.70 11.76 -16.07
CA ALA A 111 -9.39 12.72 -17.12
C ALA A 111 -8.93 12.04 -18.42
N GLY A 112 -8.25 10.89 -18.29
CA GLY A 112 -7.87 10.01 -19.39
C GLY A 112 -9.04 9.29 -20.07
N GLY A 113 -10.25 9.38 -19.51
CA GLY A 113 -11.46 8.76 -20.05
C GLY A 113 -11.82 7.40 -19.45
N LEU A 114 -11.12 6.95 -18.40
CA LEU A 114 -11.48 5.71 -17.70
C LEU A 114 -12.68 5.97 -16.78
N ALA A 115 -13.74 5.17 -16.94
CA ALA A 115 -14.86 5.17 -16.01
C ALA A 115 -14.38 4.73 -14.62
N LEU A 116 -14.90 5.35 -13.56
CA LEU A 116 -14.52 5.03 -12.18
C LEU A 116 -15.72 4.50 -11.40
N LEU A 117 -15.47 3.63 -10.42
CA LEU A 117 -16.44 3.19 -9.42
C LEU A 117 -16.08 3.83 -8.07
N PHE A 118 -16.88 4.80 -7.66
CA PHE A 118 -16.79 5.50 -6.38
C PHE A 118 -18.18 5.97 -5.94
N ASP A 119 -18.33 6.35 -4.68
CA ASP A 119 -19.52 7.03 -4.17
C ASP A 119 -19.22 8.51 -3.92
N ASP A 120 -20.23 9.35 -4.06
CA ASP A 120 -20.10 10.81 -3.91
C ASP A 120 -20.36 11.26 -2.46
N LYS A 121 -20.04 10.38 -1.49
CA LYS A 121 -20.42 10.57 -0.08
C LYS A 121 -19.48 11.49 0.69
N ARG A 122 -18.31 11.81 0.14
CA ARG A 122 -17.33 12.68 0.77
C ARG A 122 -17.05 13.86 -0.15
N PRO A 123 -17.57 15.06 0.17
CA PRO A 123 -17.36 16.24 -0.67
C PRO A 123 -15.87 16.58 -0.74
N GLU A 124 -15.50 17.26 -1.82
CA GLU A 124 -14.22 17.94 -2.00
C GLU A 124 -13.85 18.81 -0.78
N ASP A 125 -12.56 18.87 -0.44
CA ASP A 125 -12.03 19.75 0.62
C ASP A 125 -10.76 20.46 0.17
N GLN A 126 -10.19 21.32 1.02
CA GLN A 126 -9.00 22.10 0.66
C GLN A 126 -7.75 21.25 0.37
N ASP A 127 -7.66 20.03 0.92
CA ASP A 127 -6.54 19.12 0.69
C ASP A 127 -6.77 18.24 -0.55
N ASN A 128 -8.02 18.04 -0.96
CA ASN A 128 -8.41 17.32 -2.17
C ASN A 128 -9.66 17.93 -2.82
N PRO A 129 -9.49 19.00 -3.61
CA PRO A 129 -10.58 19.77 -4.21
C PRO A 129 -11.32 19.02 -5.33
N MET A 130 -10.97 17.77 -5.62
CA MET A 130 -11.64 16.94 -6.64
C MET A 130 -12.20 15.64 -6.05
N GLY A 131 -12.36 15.57 -4.72
CA GLY A 131 -12.96 14.42 -4.03
C GLY A 131 -12.03 13.21 -3.87
N TYR A 132 -12.38 12.32 -2.95
CA TYR A 132 -11.50 11.22 -2.50
C TYR A 132 -11.65 9.90 -3.28
N PHE A 133 -12.64 9.83 -4.19
CA PHE A 133 -12.97 8.66 -4.99
C PHE A 133 -13.08 7.38 -4.15
N GLU A 134 -13.67 7.51 -2.95
CA GLU A 134 -13.91 6.38 -2.05
C GLU A 134 -15.13 5.60 -2.52
N PHE A 135 -15.17 4.30 -2.25
CA PHE A 135 -16.35 3.48 -2.48
C PHE A 135 -16.64 2.73 -1.18
N GLU A 136 -17.70 3.11 -0.47
CA GLU A 136 -17.99 2.61 0.88
C GLU A 136 -18.01 1.07 0.98
N PRO A 137 -18.57 0.31 0.00
CA PRO A 137 -18.55 -1.15 0.04
C PRO A 137 -17.15 -1.79 0.14
N THR A 138 -16.09 -1.09 -0.29
CA THR A 138 -14.72 -1.58 -0.11
C THR A 138 -14.37 -1.84 1.34
N LYS A 139 -14.94 -1.10 2.31
CA LYS A 139 -14.71 -1.31 3.75
C LYS A 139 -15.20 -2.68 4.22
N GLN A 140 -16.14 -3.29 3.50
CA GLN A 140 -16.74 -4.58 3.83
C GLN A 140 -16.35 -5.68 2.85
N ILE A 141 -15.33 -5.47 2.01
CA ILE A 141 -14.86 -6.42 1.00
C ILE A 141 -14.49 -7.81 1.55
N ALA A 142 -14.09 -7.90 2.82
CA ALA A 142 -13.83 -9.17 3.48
C ALA A 142 -15.10 -10.00 3.71
N LYS A 143 -16.27 -9.35 3.80
CA LYS A 143 -17.59 -9.97 3.97
C LYS A 143 -18.28 -10.19 2.63
N ASP A 144 -18.23 -9.19 1.75
CA ASP A 144 -18.83 -9.25 0.42
C ASP A 144 -17.97 -8.51 -0.61
N ASN A 145 -17.49 -9.24 -1.61
CA ASN A 145 -16.70 -8.72 -2.72
C ASN A 145 -17.40 -8.83 -4.08
N HIS A 146 -18.70 -9.21 -4.12
CA HIS A 146 -19.46 -9.32 -5.38
C HIS A 146 -19.64 -7.97 -6.07
N PHE A 147 -19.60 -6.86 -5.33
CA PHE A 147 -19.66 -5.52 -5.92
C PHE A 147 -18.53 -5.25 -6.93
N LEU A 148 -17.41 -5.99 -6.85
CA LEU A 148 -16.30 -5.86 -7.81
C LEU A 148 -16.70 -6.23 -9.24
N GLU A 149 -17.76 -7.04 -9.43
CA GLU A 149 -18.33 -7.30 -10.75
C GLU A 149 -18.78 -5.99 -11.44
N LYS A 150 -19.28 -5.02 -10.67
CA LYS A 150 -19.69 -3.70 -11.18
C LYS A 150 -18.50 -2.80 -11.56
N ALA A 151 -17.28 -3.20 -11.19
CA ALA A 151 -16.04 -2.48 -11.41
C ALA A 151 -15.28 -2.96 -12.67
N LYS A 152 -15.78 -3.98 -13.39
CA LYS A 152 -15.21 -4.39 -14.69
C LYS A 152 -15.17 -3.21 -15.66
N GLY A 153 -14.03 -3.01 -16.32
CA GLY A 153 -13.79 -1.89 -17.21
C GLY A 153 -13.64 -0.53 -16.51
N LYS A 154 -13.57 -0.51 -15.17
CA LYS A 154 -13.54 0.71 -14.37
C LYS A 154 -12.36 0.75 -13.41
N GLY A 155 -11.99 1.97 -13.03
CA GLY A 155 -11.07 2.24 -11.94
C GLY A 155 -11.75 2.24 -10.57
N ILE A 156 -11.19 1.54 -9.59
CA ILE A 156 -11.64 1.55 -8.18
C ILE A 156 -10.45 1.75 -7.25
N LYS A 157 -10.64 2.54 -6.20
CA LYS A 157 -9.64 2.75 -5.16
C LYS A 157 -9.79 1.72 -4.04
N ILE A 158 -8.75 0.96 -3.75
CA ILE A 158 -8.74 -0.06 -2.69
C ILE A 158 -7.45 0.08 -1.87
N ILE A 159 -7.57 0.19 -0.55
CA ILE A 159 -6.39 0.27 0.32
C ILE A 159 -5.60 -1.05 0.33
N PRO A 160 -4.27 -1.01 0.47
CA PRO A 160 -3.44 -2.19 0.25
C PRO A 160 -3.77 -3.39 1.14
N GLN A 161 -4.22 -3.14 2.38
CA GLN A 161 -4.56 -4.18 3.36
C GLN A 161 -5.77 -5.04 2.94
N LEU A 162 -6.58 -4.52 2.01
CA LEU A 162 -7.81 -5.15 1.54
C LEU A 162 -7.65 -5.91 0.22
N LEU A 163 -6.50 -5.79 -0.45
CA LEU A 163 -6.23 -6.46 -1.72
C LEU A 163 -6.29 -8.01 -1.61
N LYS A 164 -6.09 -8.57 -0.41
CA LYS A 164 -6.24 -10.02 -0.14
C LYS A 164 -7.67 -10.54 -0.25
N TYR A 165 -8.66 -9.66 -0.28
CA TYR A 165 -10.07 -9.99 -0.37
C TYR A 165 -10.66 -9.78 -1.77
N LEU A 166 -9.83 -9.47 -2.76
CA LEU A 166 -10.28 -9.39 -4.15
C LEU A 166 -10.92 -10.72 -4.59
N ASN A 167 -11.99 -10.62 -5.38
CA ASN A 167 -12.67 -11.77 -5.92
C ASN A 167 -11.77 -12.46 -6.95
N LYS A 168 -11.32 -13.69 -6.66
CA LYS A 168 -10.38 -14.46 -7.50
C LYS A 168 -10.93 -14.86 -8.88
N LYS A 169 -12.23 -14.70 -9.13
CA LYS A 169 -12.86 -15.00 -10.42
C LYS A 169 -12.75 -13.85 -11.44
N LEU A 170 -12.24 -12.69 -11.01
CA LEU A 170 -12.11 -11.50 -11.84
C LEU A 170 -10.66 -11.26 -12.24
N SER A 171 -10.50 -10.56 -13.38
CA SER A 171 -9.22 -10.05 -13.85
C SER A 171 -8.93 -8.68 -13.24
N TYR A 172 -7.68 -8.44 -12.86
CA TYR A 172 -7.26 -7.19 -12.25
C TYR A 172 -5.98 -6.66 -12.88
N ARG A 173 -5.84 -5.33 -12.89
CA ARG A 173 -4.55 -4.65 -12.94
C ARG A 173 -4.45 -3.67 -11.79
N ILE A 174 -3.32 -3.66 -11.11
CA ILE A 174 -3.11 -2.79 -9.95
C ILE A 174 -2.12 -1.69 -10.32
N ILE A 175 -2.51 -0.44 -10.16
CA ILE A 175 -1.59 0.70 -10.13
C ILE A 175 -1.30 1.00 -8.66
N PHE A 176 -0.06 0.76 -8.24
CA PHE A 176 0.37 0.97 -6.87
C PHE A 176 1.21 2.25 -6.78
N ILE A 177 0.65 3.32 -6.20
CA ILE A 177 1.38 4.57 -5.99
C ILE A 177 2.08 4.60 -4.63
N TYR A 178 3.38 4.88 -4.67
CA TYR A 178 4.22 5.04 -3.49
C TYR A 178 4.80 6.45 -3.41
N ARG A 179 5.08 6.89 -2.18
CA ARG A 179 5.67 8.18 -1.88
C ARG A 179 6.78 7.99 -0.85
N ASP A 180 7.79 8.85 -0.91
CA ASP A 180 8.85 8.86 0.08
C ASP A 180 8.27 8.96 1.50
N LEU A 181 8.80 8.14 2.41
CA LEU A 181 8.22 7.97 3.73
C LEU A 181 8.35 9.25 4.57
N ASP A 182 9.44 10.01 4.42
CA ASP A 182 9.63 11.27 5.13
C ASP A 182 8.60 12.31 4.66
N GLU A 183 8.22 12.29 3.38
CA GLU A 183 7.14 13.12 2.88
C GLU A 183 5.74 12.69 3.37
N ILE A 184 5.50 11.38 3.53
CA ILE A 184 4.24 10.86 4.09
C ILE A 184 4.09 11.33 5.55
N ILE A 185 5.15 11.19 6.35
CA ILE A 185 5.15 11.59 7.77
C ILE A 185 4.91 13.09 7.91
N ALA A 186 5.61 13.91 7.11
CA ALA A 186 5.40 15.36 7.11
C ALA A 186 3.96 15.74 6.74
N SER A 187 3.36 15.07 5.73
CA SER A 187 1.97 15.33 5.36
C SER A 187 0.96 14.89 6.43
N GLN A 188 1.25 13.81 7.15
CA GLN A 188 0.41 13.32 8.24
C GLN A 188 0.43 14.25 9.45
N GLN A 189 1.59 14.83 9.79
CA GLN A 189 1.72 15.82 10.86
C GLN A 189 0.89 17.07 10.57
N VAL A 190 1.02 17.63 9.36
CA VAL A 190 0.24 18.81 8.94
C VAL A 190 -1.27 18.54 8.99
N MET A 191 -1.72 17.33 8.63
CA MET A 191 -3.13 16.96 8.73
C MET A 191 -3.60 16.88 10.20
N LEU A 192 -2.83 16.26 11.09
CA LEU A 192 -3.18 16.12 12.50
C LEU A 192 -3.22 17.47 13.23
N GLU A 193 -2.28 18.37 12.91
CA GLU A 193 -2.24 19.74 13.42
C GLU A 193 -3.51 20.53 13.03
N ARG A 194 -4.02 20.32 11.81
CA ARG A 194 -5.23 20.99 11.30
C ARG A 194 -6.52 20.43 11.88
N ASP A 195 -6.58 19.12 12.13
CA ASP A 195 -7.79 18.45 12.63
C ASP A 195 -8.05 18.72 14.13
N ASN A 196 -7.21 19.52 14.82
CA ASN A 196 -7.26 19.77 16.27
C ASN A 196 -7.30 18.48 17.13
N LYS A 197 -7.02 17.32 16.52
CA LYS A 197 -6.92 16.05 17.21
C LYS A 197 -5.53 15.97 17.81
N LYS A 198 -5.42 16.46 19.05
CA LYS A 198 -4.33 16.12 19.97
C LYS A 198 -4.40 14.62 20.29
N GLY A 199 -4.07 13.77 19.31
CA GLY A 199 -3.73 12.39 19.57
C GLY A 199 -2.39 12.36 20.31
N ALA A 200 -2.25 11.47 21.29
CA ALA A 200 -1.05 11.26 22.08
C ALA A 200 0.22 11.45 21.23
N GLU A 201 1.21 12.18 21.75
CA GLU A 201 2.49 12.47 21.11
C GLU A 201 3.25 11.16 20.80
N ILE A 202 2.85 10.44 19.75
CA ILE A 202 3.65 9.36 19.21
C ILE A 202 4.86 10.04 18.57
N SER A 203 6.05 9.68 19.01
CA SER A 203 7.25 10.28 18.47
C SER A 203 7.33 10.02 16.96
N SER A 204 7.86 10.99 16.20
CA SER A 204 8.01 10.86 14.73
C SER A 204 8.76 9.56 14.35
N LYS A 205 9.62 9.07 15.23
CA LYS A 205 10.39 7.83 15.09
C LYS A 205 9.53 6.57 15.24
N GLU A 206 8.60 6.54 16.19
CA GLU A 206 7.67 5.42 16.39
C GLU A 206 6.64 5.34 15.25
N LEU A 207 6.11 6.48 14.82
CA LEU A 207 5.28 6.58 13.61
C LEU A 207 6.02 6.03 12.40
N LYS A 208 7.26 6.50 12.17
CA LYS A 208 8.09 6.01 11.06
C LYS A 208 8.28 4.50 11.12
N SER A 209 8.65 3.95 12.28
CA SER A 209 8.83 2.50 12.46
C SER A 209 7.56 1.70 12.16
N ALA A 210 6.41 2.14 12.68
CA ALA A 210 5.12 1.48 12.44
C ALA A 210 4.74 1.49 10.95
N TYR A 211 4.95 2.62 10.26
CA TYR A 211 4.72 2.74 8.82
C TYR A 211 5.65 1.81 8.02
N ILE A 212 6.94 1.73 8.36
CA ILE A 212 7.90 0.84 7.69
C ILE A 212 7.46 -0.61 7.81
N LYS A 213 7.05 -1.03 9.02
CA LYS A 213 6.57 -2.39 9.26
C LYS A 213 5.33 -2.68 8.42
N GLN A 214 4.39 -1.73 8.34
CA GLN A 214 3.19 -1.87 7.54
C GLN A 214 3.50 -1.95 6.04
N LEU A 215 4.44 -1.13 5.55
CA LEU A 215 4.92 -1.17 4.17
C LEU A 215 5.52 -2.51 3.80
N LYS A 216 6.40 -3.05 4.65
CA LYS A 216 7.00 -4.38 4.42
C LYS A 216 5.92 -5.46 4.32
N GLN A 217 4.93 -5.44 5.20
CA GLN A 217 3.83 -6.41 5.17
C GLN A 217 2.98 -6.30 3.89
N ILE A 218 2.70 -5.07 3.46
CA ILE A 218 1.95 -4.80 2.22
C ILE A 218 2.76 -5.27 1.01
N GLN A 219 4.05 -4.95 0.96
CA GLN A 219 4.93 -5.35 -0.14
C GLN A 219 5.03 -6.87 -0.24
N MET A 220 5.33 -7.56 0.86
CA MET A 220 5.36 -9.03 0.89
C MET A 220 4.03 -9.63 0.46
N PHE A 221 2.90 -9.01 0.83
CA PHE A 221 1.59 -9.45 0.40
C PHE A 221 1.38 -9.24 -1.11
N ILE A 222 1.72 -8.07 -1.65
CA ILE A 222 1.58 -7.80 -3.09
C ILE A 222 2.51 -8.71 -3.91
N GLU A 223 3.70 -8.99 -3.42
CA GLU A 223 4.62 -9.95 -4.04
C GLU A 223 4.07 -11.38 -3.96
N SER A 224 3.27 -11.72 -2.94
CA SER A 224 2.63 -13.04 -2.82
C SER A 224 1.46 -13.25 -3.79
N ILE A 225 0.85 -12.19 -4.35
CA ILE A 225 -0.24 -12.28 -5.34
C ILE A 225 0.31 -12.31 -6.77
N THR A 226 1.29 -13.18 -7.03
CA THR A 226 2.11 -13.28 -8.26
C THR A 226 1.35 -13.35 -9.59
N GLN A 227 0.04 -13.58 -9.58
CA GLN A 227 -0.81 -13.68 -10.76
C GLN A 227 -1.47 -12.35 -11.19
N ILE A 228 -1.41 -11.30 -10.37
CA ILE A 228 -2.02 -10.01 -10.70
C ILE A 228 -0.96 -9.04 -11.22
N PRO A 229 -1.10 -8.47 -12.43
CA PRO A 229 -0.23 -7.41 -12.91
C PRO A 229 -0.25 -6.18 -12.00
N VAL A 230 0.92 -5.76 -11.52
CA VAL A 230 1.08 -4.58 -10.67
C VAL A 230 2.07 -3.60 -11.28
N TYR A 231 1.63 -2.38 -11.56
CA TYR A 231 2.48 -1.28 -11.96
C TYR A 231 2.75 -0.34 -10.79
N TYR A 232 4.02 -0.24 -10.39
CA TYR A 232 4.45 0.66 -9.31
C TYR A 232 4.82 2.02 -9.88
N ILE A 233 4.21 3.09 -9.36
CA ILE A 233 4.49 4.46 -9.79
C ILE A 233 4.84 5.35 -8.60
N SER A 234 5.87 6.20 -8.76
CA SER A 234 6.24 7.15 -7.71
C SER A 234 5.37 8.39 -7.79
N HIS A 235 4.93 8.87 -6.62
CA HIS A 235 4.26 10.15 -6.47
C HIS A 235 5.11 11.29 -7.05
N GLN A 236 6.41 11.28 -6.79
CA GLN A 236 7.34 12.29 -7.29
C GLN A 236 7.33 12.36 -8.83
N LEU A 237 7.33 11.22 -9.54
CA LEU A 237 7.27 11.18 -11.00
C LEU A 237 5.99 11.84 -11.50
N CYS A 238 4.84 11.48 -10.94
CA CYS A 238 3.55 12.05 -11.33
C CYS A 238 3.50 13.57 -11.14
N ILE A 239 4.15 14.09 -10.11
CA ILE A 239 4.15 15.53 -9.81
C ILE A 239 5.17 16.30 -10.67
N GLU A 240 6.41 15.81 -10.76
CA GLU A 240 7.49 16.52 -11.45
C GLU A 240 7.37 16.38 -12.97
N LYS A 241 6.88 15.23 -13.44
CA LYS A 241 6.75 14.89 -14.86
C LYS A 241 5.39 14.23 -15.13
N PRO A 242 4.28 14.97 -14.99
CA PRO A 242 2.93 14.42 -15.05
C PRO A 242 2.61 13.72 -16.38
N TYR A 243 3.12 14.22 -17.50
CA TYR A 243 2.95 13.59 -18.81
C TYR A 243 3.74 12.27 -18.92
N GLU A 244 4.93 12.19 -18.33
CA GLU A 244 5.70 10.94 -18.27
C GLU A 244 4.99 9.91 -17.39
N GLY A 245 4.46 10.34 -16.23
CA GLY A 245 3.64 9.49 -15.37
C GLY A 245 2.37 8.99 -16.07
N ALA A 246 1.66 9.88 -16.76
CA ALA A 246 0.47 9.54 -17.54
C ALA A 246 0.77 8.50 -18.62
N LYS A 247 1.83 8.72 -19.41
CA LYS A 247 2.27 7.79 -20.44
C LYS A 247 2.53 6.41 -19.86
N LYS A 248 3.29 6.30 -18.77
CA LYS A 248 3.60 4.98 -18.17
C LYS A 248 2.37 4.26 -17.63
N ILE A 249 1.40 4.99 -17.07
CA ILE A 249 0.11 4.42 -16.68
C ILE A 249 -0.65 3.93 -17.91
N ASN A 250 -0.68 4.71 -18.99
CA ASN A 250 -1.38 4.37 -20.22
C ASN A 250 -0.74 3.16 -20.93
N ASP A 251 0.59 3.11 -21.01
CA ASP A 251 1.36 1.97 -21.53
C ASP A 251 0.94 0.68 -20.81
N PHE A 252 0.82 0.74 -19.47
CA PHE A 252 0.36 -0.39 -18.65
C PHE A 252 -1.11 -0.75 -18.87
N LEU A 253 -1.94 0.17 -19.35
CA LEU A 253 -3.38 -0.03 -19.57
C LEU A 253 -3.77 -0.22 -21.04
N GLY A 254 -2.80 -0.47 -21.93
CA GLY A 254 -3.09 -0.79 -23.34
C GLY A 254 -3.08 0.40 -24.30
N ASN A 255 -2.57 1.56 -23.89
CA ASN A 255 -2.48 2.77 -24.72
C ASN A 255 -3.83 3.31 -25.23
N ILE A 256 -4.88 3.22 -24.40
CA ILE A 256 -6.22 3.64 -24.80
C ILE A 256 -6.73 4.92 -24.11
N LEU A 257 -5.97 5.47 -23.16
CA LEU A 257 -6.32 6.66 -22.39
C LEU A 257 -5.72 7.93 -23.00
N GLU A 258 -6.37 9.06 -22.72
CA GLU A 258 -5.97 10.39 -23.18
C GLU A 258 -4.85 11.00 -22.31
N GLU A 259 -3.59 10.60 -22.53
CA GLU A 259 -2.42 11.00 -21.72
C GLU A 259 -2.30 12.51 -21.49
N THR A 260 -2.59 13.30 -22.52
CA THR A 260 -2.53 14.77 -22.43
C THR A 260 -3.55 15.30 -21.41
N LYS A 261 -4.74 14.71 -21.34
CA LYS A 261 -5.77 15.08 -20.35
C LYS A 261 -5.38 14.60 -18.95
N MET A 262 -4.83 13.38 -18.84
CA MET A 262 -4.31 12.84 -17.58
C MET A 262 -3.23 13.74 -16.97
N GLY A 263 -2.26 14.19 -17.78
CA GLY A 263 -1.18 15.05 -17.30
C GLY A 263 -1.64 16.45 -16.86
N LYS A 264 -2.67 17.00 -17.52
CA LYS A 264 -3.20 18.35 -17.24
C LYS A 264 -3.85 18.49 -15.87
N VAL A 265 -4.48 17.43 -15.34
CA VAL A 265 -5.18 17.51 -14.04
C VAL A 265 -4.25 17.50 -12.83
N VAL A 266 -2.97 17.13 -13.03
CA VAL A 266 -1.97 17.19 -11.97
C VAL A 266 -1.57 18.65 -11.75
N SER A 267 -2.33 19.36 -10.92
CA SER A 267 -2.06 20.77 -10.63
C SER A 267 -0.84 20.93 -9.71
N LYS A 268 0.09 21.83 -10.08
CA LYS A 268 1.22 22.22 -9.22
C LYS A 268 0.80 22.89 -7.91
N ARG A 269 -0.49 23.24 -7.73
CA ARG A 269 -1.00 23.99 -6.57
C ARG A 269 -1.09 23.12 -5.30
N LEU A 270 -1.27 21.80 -5.45
CA LEU A 270 -1.29 20.83 -4.34
C LEU A 270 0.09 20.59 -3.71
N TYR A 271 1.17 21.06 -4.36
CA TYR A 271 2.56 20.95 -3.89
C TYR A 271 2.97 21.98 -2.82
N ARG A 272 2.09 22.92 -2.44
CA ARG A 272 2.42 23.98 -1.45
C ARG A 272 2.77 23.49 -0.03
N GLN A 273 2.66 22.19 0.25
CA GLN A 273 3.09 21.59 1.52
C GLN A 273 4.53 21.06 1.52
N ARG A 274 5.38 21.42 0.56
CA ARG A 274 6.81 21.19 0.71
C ARG A 274 7.39 22.25 1.64
N CYS A 275 7.93 21.77 2.76
CA CYS A 275 8.66 22.51 3.77
C CYS A 275 9.44 23.69 3.18
N LYS A 276 9.18 24.90 3.67
CA LYS A 276 10.18 25.97 3.63
C LYS A 276 11.45 25.37 4.21
N LYS A 277 12.45 25.05 3.38
CA LYS A 277 13.82 24.92 3.87
C LYS A 277 14.12 26.26 4.53
N GLY A 278 14.34 26.24 5.85
CA GLY A 278 14.83 27.40 6.57
C GLY A 278 16.05 27.92 5.84
N SER A 279 15.95 29.14 5.31
CA SER A 279 17.10 29.91 4.93
C SER A 279 17.90 30.14 6.22
N VAL A 280 18.96 29.36 6.41
CA VAL A 280 20.03 29.71 7.32
C VAL A 280 20.61 31.01 6.77
N LYS A 281 20.23 32.14 7.39
CA LYS A 281 20.97 33.39 7.22
C LYS A 281 22.36 33.13 7.78
N ALA A 282 23.36 33.11 6.91
CA ALA A 282 24.73 33.34 7.32
C ALA A 282 24.76 34.70 8.05
N GLN A 283 25.13 34.69 9.32
CA GLN A 283 25.59 35.89 10.00
C GLN A 283 26.99 36.17 9.46
N GLU A 284 27.07 37.16 8.57
CA GLU A 284 28.34 37.83 8.28
C GLU A 284 28.65 38.82 9.40
N ASN A 285 29.91 38.76 9.80
CA ASN A 285 30.62 39.56 10.77
C ASN A 285 30.34 41.07 10.68
N LEU A 286 30.22 41.70 11.85
CA LEU A 286 30.87 42.96 12.23
C LEU A 286 30.92 43.07 13.75
#